data_AF-A0A3D1FAJ9-F1
#
_entry.id   AF-A0A3D1FAJ9-F1
#
_cell.length_a   1.000
_cell.length_b   1.000
_cell.length_c   1.000
_cell.angle_alpha   90.00
_cell.angle_beta   90.00
_cell.angle_gamma   90.00
#
_symmetry.space_group_name_H-M   'P 1'
#
loop_
_entity.id
_entity.type
_entity.pdbx_description
1 polymer ?
#
loop_
_entity_poly.entity_id
_entity_poly.type
_entity_poly.pdbx_seq_one_letter_code
_entity_poly.pdbx_strand_id
1 'polypeptide(L)'
;MEALAFGCEVIIPFFPNSIAVNPLIDYSDFYHKVKTAKDLTEAVFRIINGYSLHTTDEYRAFVKNYWYLDNMLPRWEKILIGNNPLVSVIVATYNRACLISQSIKSILRQSYPYFELIVVSDGSTDETESRVLSFSDPRIRFIKLNHTGLPAVVRNLGIKESRGKYVAFCDDDDLWLQDKLAKQIAFMESYPDIGLCFGYATMFGDTRYKGVTSHSFRKKVTIFTFKKLFLFNAIPCLTVMVRKRCLEAVGFFDENPEFRQAAEDYDLWLRIARIYKVARIPEIL
;
A
#
# COMPACT_ATOMS: atom_id res chain seq x y z
N MET A 1 -23.18 4.81 23.27
CA MET A 1 -23.62 4.97 21.88
C MET A 1 -23.34 6.41 21.51
N GLU A 2 -22.27 6.67 20.78
CA GLU A 2 -22.03 7.93 20.09
C GLU A 2 -20.96 7.65 19.04
N ALA A 3 -21.41 7.50 17.80
CA ALA A 3 -20.57 7.25 16.64
C ALA A 3 -20.01 8.59 16.17
N LEU A 4 -18.70 8.76 16.32
CA LEU A 4 -17.93 9.81 15.67
C LEU A 4 -17.90 9.52 14.17
N ALA A 5 -18.81 10.16 13.43
CA ALA A 5 -18.71 10.31 11.99
C ALA A 5 -17.53 11.24 11.68
N PHE A 6 -16.38 10.67 11.32
CA PHE A 6 -15.28 11.44 10.76
C PHE A 6 -15.63 11.79 9.31
N GLY A 7 -16.17 13.00 9.14
CA GLY A 7 -16.35 13.62 7.85
C GLY A 7 -15.01 13.92 7.19
N CYS A 8 -14.88 13.54 5.93
CA CYS A 8 -13.99 14.25 5.02
C CYS A 8 -14.66 15.60 4.71
N GLU A 9 -14.18 16.67 5.32
CA GLU A 9 -14.39 18.01 4.76
C GLU A 9 -13.63 18.07 3.44
N VAL A 10 -14.34 17.81 2.34
CA VAL A 10 -13.87 18.18 1.02
C VAL A 10 -14.00 19.70 0.95
N ILE A 11 -12.92 20.41 1.26
CA ILE A 11 -12.79 21.83 0.91
C ILE A 11 -12.68 21.86 -0.61
N ILE A 12 -13.82 22.01 -1.30
CA ILE A 12 -13.86 22.23 -2.74
C ILE A 12 -13.42 23.68 -2.97
N PRO A 13 -12.22 23.95 -3.51
CA PRO A 13 -11.79 25.32 -3.73
C PRO A 13 -12.57 25.86 -4.93
N PHE A 14 -13.29 26.96 -4.72
CA PHE A 14 -14.14 27.67 -5.69
C PHE A 14 -15.53 27.08 -5.95
N PHE A 15 -16.42 27.17 -4.97
CA PHE A 15 -17.84 27.45 -5.26
C PHE A 15 -18.27 28.71 -4.49
N PRO A 16 -19.00 29.65 -5.12
CA PRO A 16 -19.60 30.77 -4.39
C PRO A 16 -20.59 30.23 -3.35
N ASN A 17 -20.53 30.77 -2.13
CA ASN A 17 -21.16 30.34 -0.86
C ASN A 17 -22.71 30.12 -0.85
N SER A 18 -23.30 29.43 -1.84
CA SER A 18 -24.78 29.39 -1.97
C SER A 18 -25.38 28.09 -2.50
N ILE A 19 -24.63 27.01 -2.66
CA ILE A 19 -25.23 25.71 -3.00
C ILE A 19 -25.39 24.90 -1.71
N ALA A 20 -26.61 24.88 -1.17
CA ALA A 20 -26.97 24.05 -0.04
C ALA A 20 -27.08 22.58 -0.49
N VAL A 21 -26.21 21.71 0.03
CA VAL A 21 -26.30 20.27 -0.19
C VAL A 21 -27.56 19.75 0.48
N ASN A 22 -28.43 19.03 -0.25
CA ASN A 22 -29.65 18.47 0.34
C ASN A 22 -29.29 17.36 1.33
N PRO A 23 -29.54 17.52 2.65
CA PRO A 23 -29.09 16.60 3.68
C PRO A 23 -29.94 15.30 3.74
N LEU A 24 -31.01 15.20 2.94
CA LEU A 24 -31.90 14.03 2.92
C LEU A 24 -31.46 12.95 1.90
N ILE A 25 -30.41 13.21 1.11
CA ILE A 25 -29.91 12.26 0.12
C ILE A 25 -28.67 11.57 0.69
N ASP A 26 -28.69 10.24 0.74
CA ASP A 26 -27.53 9.43 1.09
C ASP A 26 -26.58 9.29 -0.11
N TYR A 27 -25.46 10.01 -0.06
CA TYR A 27 -24.43 10.02 -1.10
C TYR A 27 -23.34 8.95 -0.86
N SER A 28 -23.46 8.08 0.14
CA SER A 28 -22.44 7.06 0.45
C SER A 28 -22.32 5.99 -0.64
N ASP A 29 -23.43 5.64 -1.29
CA ASP A 29 -23.50 4.62 -2.37
C ASP A 29 -23.07 5.17 -3.75
N PHE A 30 -22.60 6.42 -3.79
CA PHE A 30 -22.41 7.24 -4.98
C PHE A 30 -21.00 7.12 -5.58
N TYR A 31 -19.99 6.97 -4.72
CA TYR A 31 -18.58 6.91 -5.12
C TYR A 31 -18.23 5.64 -5.90
N HIS A 32 -18.94 4.53 -5.65
CA HIS A 32 -18.68 3.25 -6.33
C HIS A 32 -19.25 3.17 -7.76
N LYS A 33 -20.08 4.14 -8.17
CA LYS A 33 -20.79 4.14 -9.47
C LYS A 33 -20.22 5.12 -10.50
N VAL A 34 -19.32 6.01 -10.10
CA VAL A 34 -18.66 6.96 -11.02
C VAL A 34 -17.52 6.26 -11.75
N LYS A 35 -17.74 5.89 -13.01
CA LYS A 35 -16.74 5.18 -13.84
C LYS A 35 -16.28 6.00 -15.04
N THR A 36 -17.01 7.06 -15.38
CA THR A 36 -16.76 7.92 -16.54
C THR A 36 -16.96 9.40 -16.19
N ALA A 37 -16.42 10.30 -17.03
CA ALA A 37 -16.61 11.74 -16.90
C ALA A 37 -18.09 12.17 -16.98
N LYS A 38 -18.93 11.37 -17.67
CA LYS A 38 -20.38 11.56 -17.72
C LYS A 38 -21.03 11.27 -16.36
N ASP A 39 -20.65 10.18 -15.70
CA ASP A 39 -21.18 9.81 -14.39
C ASP A 39 -20.86 10.86 -13.33
N LEU A 40 -19.66 11.44 -13.39
CA LEU A 40 -19.23 12.51 -12.49
C LEU A 40 -20.01 13.81 -12.72
N THR A 41 -20.27 14.15 -13.98
CA THR A 41 -21.04 15.35 -14.34
C THR A 41 -22.48 15.23 -13.86
N GLU A 42 -23.08 14.05 -14.06
CA GLU A 42 -24.43 13.77 -13.57
C GLU A 42 -24.48 13.73 -12.03
N ALA A 43 -23.40 13.27 -11.40
CA ALA A 43 -23.23 13.28 -9.96
C ALA A 43 -23.19 14.70 -9.37
N VAL A 44 -22.36 15.57 -9.94
CA VAL A 44 -22.28 16.99 -9.56
C VAL A 44 -23.62 17.69 -9.78
N PHE A 45 -24.34 17.35 -10.87
CA PHE A 45 -25.67 17.90 -11.14
C PHE A 45 -26.71 17.49 -10.09
N ARG A 46 -26.75 16.21 -9.69
CA ARG A 46 -27.65 15.72 -8.63
C ARG A 46 -27.39 16.42 -7.29
N ILE A 47 -26.13 16.67 -6.97
CA ILE A 47 -25.72 17.37 -5.74
C ILE A 47 -26.13 18.85 -5.78
N ILE A 48 -25.93 19.52 -6.92
CA ILE A 48 -26.18 20.97 -7.04
C ILE A 48 -27.67 21.29 -7.16
N ASN A 49 -28.43 20.49 -7.91
CA ASN A 49 -29.80 20.84 -8.30
C ASN A 49 -30.89 19.86 -7.83
N GLY A 50 -30.53 18.67 -7.32
CA GLY A 50 -31.52 17.66 -6.91
C GLY A 50 -32.31 17.01 -8.06
N TYR A 51 -31.87 17.13 -9.32
CA TYR A 51 -32.54 16.58 -10.51
C TYR A 51 -31.70 15.50 -11.24
N SER A 52 -32.36 14.65 -12.03
CA SER A 52 -31.75 13.69 -12.97
C SER A 52 -31.85 14.18 -14.41
N LEU A 53 -30.77 14.06 -15.19
CA LEU A 53 -30.77 14.33 -16.64
C LEU A 53 -31.25 13.07 -17.36
N HIS A 54 -32.22 13.20 -18.28
CA HIS A 54 -32.82 12.03 -18.92
C HIS A 54 -32.45 11.90 -20.41
N THR A 55 -31.96 12.98 -21.04
CA THR A 55 -31.67 13.00 -22.48
C THR A 55 -30.30 13.58 -22.85
N THR A 56 -29.83 13.26 -24.06
CA THR A 56 -28.56 13.76 -24.60
C THR A 56 -28.58 15.26 -24.92
N ASP A 57 -29.75 15.82 -25.23
CA ASP A 57 -29.88 17.25 -25.57
C ASP A 57 -29.88 18.15 -24.32
N GLU A 58 -30.48 17.69 -23.22
CA GLU A 58 -30.37 18.34 -21.91
C GLU A 58 -28.90 18.39 -21.43
N TYR A 59 -28.16 17.31 -21.64
CA TYR A 59 -26.72 17.25 -21.37
C TYR A 59 -25.92 18.25 -22.22
N ARG A 60 -26.20 18.35 -23.53
CA ARG A 60 -25.51 19.29 -24.43
C ARG A 60 -25.81 20.76 -24.09
N ALA A 61 -27.06 21.08 -23.74
CA ALA A 61 -27.44 22.42 -23.31
C ALA A 61 -26.74 22.82 -21.99
N PHE A 62 -26.57 21.87 -21.07
CA PHE A 62 -25.84 22.06 -19.82
C PHE A 62 -24.35 22.36 -20.05
N VAL A 63 -23.65 21.50 -20.80
CA VAL A 63 -22.21 21.70 -21.10
C VAL A 63 -21.97 23.07 -21.75
N LYS A 64 -22.87 23.48 -22.65
CA LYS A 64 -22.81 24.79 -23.32
C LYS A 64 -22.99 25.99 -22.38
N ASN A 65 -23.83 25.86 -21.35
CA ASN A 65 -24.10 26.94 -20.38
C ASN A 65 -23.05 27.03 -19.26
N TYR A 66 -22.34 25.94 -18.98
CA TYR A 66 -21.31 25.86 -17.95
C TYR A 66 -19.92 25.67 -18.56
N TRP A 67 -19.54 26.59 -19.45
CA TRP A 67 -18.29 26.60 -20.22
C TRP A 67 -17.00 26.42 -19.38
N TYR A 68 -17.05 26.70 -18.07
CA TYR A 68 -15.93 26.46 -17.16
C TYR A 68 -15.73 24.97 -16.85
N LEU A 69 -16.77 24.13 -16.94
CA LEU A 69 -16.66 22.69 -16.72
C LEU A 69 -15.87 22.00 -17.84
N ASP A 70 -16.02 22.44 -19.10
CA ASP A 70 -15.18 21.99 -20.23
C ASP A 70 -13.71 22.34 -20.02
N ASN A 71 -13.41 23.46 -19.36
CA ASN A 71 -12.06 23.86 -18.99
C ASN A 71 -11.56 23.20 -17.69
N MET A 72 -12.45 22.56 -16.92
CA MET A 72 -12.13 21.84 -15.69
C MET A 72 -11.98 20.33 -15.92
N LEU A 73 -12.68 19.73 -16.88
CA LEU A 73 -12.60 18.31 -17.19
C LEU A 73 -11.15 17.77 -17.31
N PRO A 74 -10.20 18.44 -18.02
CA PRO A 74 -8.80 18.01 -18.07
C PRO A 74 -8.06 18.10 -16.72
N ARG A 75 -8.47 19.03 -15.84
CA ARG A 75 -7.93 19.15 -14.47
C ARG A 75 -8.48 18.05 -13.57
N TRP A 76 -9.71 17.61 -13.79
CA TRP A 76 -10.38 16.61 -12.97
C TRP A 76 -9.97 15.19 -13.37
N GLU A 77 -9.64 14.93 -14.64
CA GLU A 77 -8.94 13.71 -15.04
C GLU A 77 -7.61 13.54 -14.27
N LYS A 78 -6.89 14.64 -14.00
CA LYS A 78 -5.69 14.65 -13.15
C LYS A 78 -5.95 14.48 -11.65
N ILE A 79 -7.17 14.71 -11.18
CA ILE A 79 -7.59 14.55 -9.78
C ILE A 79 -8.19 13.14 -9.56
N LEU A 80 -8.86 12.58 -10.58
CA LEU A 80 -9.45 11.23 -10.59
C LEU A 80 -8.43 10.15 -10.98
N ILE A 81 -7.44 10.47 -11.81
CA ILE A 81 -6.14 9.80 -11.80
C ILE A 81 -5.39 10.37 -10.59
N GLY A 82 -5.90 10.05 -9.39
CA GLY A 82 -5.18 10.37 -8.17
C GLY A 82 -3.76 9.83 -8.30
N ASN A 83 -2.77 10.59 -7.83
CA ASN A 83 -1.40 10.16 -7.64
C ASN A 83 -1.36 8.99 -6.62
N ASN A 84 -2.00 7.88 -6.94
CA ASN A 84 -2.01 6.67 -6.14
C ASN A 84 -0.56 6.22 -6.07
N PRO A 85 0.06 6.32 -4.88
CA PRO A 85 1.48 6.11 -4.76
C PRO A 85 1.82 4.66 -5.10
N LEU A 86 2.73 4.47 -6.05
CA LEU A 86 3.21 3.14 -6.40
C LEU A 86 3.89 2.50 -5.18
N VAL A 87 3.53 1.25 -4.89
CA VAL A 87 4.23 0.40 -3.91
C VAL A 87 5.10 -0.60 -4.67
N SER A 88 6.37 -0.71 -4.31
CA SER A 88 7.21 -1.81 -4.77
C SER A 88 7.25 -2.90 -3.70
N VAL A 89 6.70 -4.06 -4.02
CA VAL A 89 6.73 -5.24 -3.16
C VAL A 89 7.96 -6.06 -3.51
N ILE A 90 8.82 -6.33 -2.54
CA ILE A 90 10.05 -7.09 -2.72
C ILE A 90 9.87 -8.47 -2.07
N VAL A 91 10.11 -9.51 -2.86
CA VAL A 91 10.18 -10.90 -2.40
C VAL A 91 11.60 -11.40 -2.64
N ALA A 92 12.33 -11.66 -1.56
CA ALA A 92 13.60 -12.36 -1.63
C ALA A 92 13.32 -13.87 -1.59
N THR A 93 13.97 -14.66 -2.46
CA THR A 93 13.71 -16.10 -2.50
C THR A 93 14.97 -16.92 -2.75
N TYR A 94 15.03 -18.12 -2.17
CA TYR A 94 16.05 -19.12 -2.43
C TYR A 94 15.48 -20.54 -2.25
N ASN A 95 15.43 -21.31 -3.34
CA ASN A 95 14.98 -22.70 -3.34
C ASN A 95 13.61 -22.91 -2.66
N ARG A 96 12.61 -22.18 -3.14
CA ARG A 96 11.26 -22.14 -2.56
C ARG A 96 10.13 -22.46 -3.50
N ALA A 97 10.37 -23.40 -4.41
CA ALA A 97 9.40 -23.88 -5.38
C ALA A 97 8.04 -24.25 -4.76
N CYS A 98 8.04 -24.87 -3.57
CA CYS A 98 6.80 -25.34 -2.94
C CYS A 98 5.87 -24.23 -2.42
N LEU A 99 6.40 -23.03 -2.12
CA LEU A 99 5.67 -21.99 -1.39
C LEU A 99 5.55 -20.68 -2.17
N ILE A 100 6.54 -20.32 -3.00
CA ILE A 100 6.61 -19.03 -3.69
C ILE A 100 5.33 -18.68 -4.47
N SER A 101 4.69 -19.67 -5.11
CA SER A 101 3.44 -19.43 -5.85
C SER A 101 2.29 -18.99 -4.95
N GLN A 102 2.25 -19.41 -3.69
CA GLN A 102 1.21 -19.01 -2.73
C GLN A 102 1.44 -17.57 -2.27
N SER A 103 2.70 -17.22 -1.95
CA SER A 103 3.11 -15.88 -1.55
C SER A 103 2.79 -14.86 -2.66
N ILE A 104 3.19 -15.16 -3.91
CA ILE A 104 2.85 -14.33 -5.08
C ILE A 104 1.34 -14.18 -5.23
N LYS A 105 0.56 -15.26 -5.15
CA LYS A 105 -0.91 -15.19 -5.25
C LYS A 105 -1.53 -14.29 -4.17
N SER A 106 -0.98 -14.28 -2.95
CA SER A 106 -1.48 -13.41 -1.88
C SER A 106 -1.21 -11.93 -2.17
N ILE A 107 -0.05 -11.61 -2.75
CA ILE A 107 0.32 -10.25 -3.17
C ILE A 107 -0.52 -9.80 -4.37
N LEU A 108 -0.74 -10.67 -5.36
CA LEU A 108 -1.53 -10.32 -6.55
C LEU A 108 -3.01 -10.03 -6.23
N ARG A 109 -3.52 -10.57 -5.11
CA ARG A 109 -4.89 -10.37 -4.64
C ARG A 109 -5.10 -9.07 -3.87
N GLN A 110 -4.07 -8.26 -3.65
CA GLN A 110 -4.21 -7.00 -2.91
C GLN A 110 -5.30 -6.11 -3.51
N SER A 111 -6.16 -5.55 -2.67
CA SER A 111 -7.26 -4.65 -3.08
C SER A 111 -6.76 -3.29 -3.60
N TYR A 112 -5.53 -2.90 -3.24
CA TYR A 112 -4.85 -1.74 -3.80
C TYR A 112 -4.09 -2.14 -5.07
N PRO A 113 -4.45 -1.61 -6.26
CA PRO A 113 -3.93 -2.15 -7.53
C PRO A 113 -2.59 -1.54 -7.96
N TYR A 114 -2.16 -0.42 -7.37
CA TYR A 114 -0.98 0.35 -7.81
C TYR A 114 0.30 -0.15 -7.15
N PHE A 115 0.74 -1.35 -7.53
CA PHE A 115 2.01 -1.91 -7.09
C PHE A 115 2.77 -2.60 -8.23
N GLU A 116 4.08 -2.72 -8.05
CA GLU A 116 4.91 -3.68 -8.77
C GLU A 116 5.41 -4.74 -7.78
N LEU A 117 5.65 -5.95 -8.29
CA LEU A 117 6.18 -7.07 -7.52
C LEU A 117 7.55 -7.46 -8.09
N ILE A 118 8.60 -7.28 -7.30
CA ILE A 118 9.98 -7.60 -7.65
C ILE A 118 10.37 -8.85 -6.87
N VAL A 119 10.47 -9.97 -7.57
CA VAL A 119 10.93 -11.25 -7.01
C VAL A 119 12.42 -11.40 -7.34
N VAL A 120 13.26 -11.40 -6.31
CA VAL A 120 14.70 -11.52 -6.45
C VAL A 120 15.13 -12.89 -5.92
N SER A 121 15.69 -13.73 -6.79
CA SER A 121 16.19 -15.05 -6.44
C SER A 121 17.69 -15.00 -6.14
N ASP A 122 18.08 -15.52 -4.99
CA ASP A 122 19.49 -15.71 -4.58
C ASP A 122 20.12 -16.97 -5.20
N GLY A 123 20.04 -17.09 -6.53
CA GLY A 123 20.61 -18.24 -7.25
C GLY A 123 19.88 -19.55 -7.00
N SER A 124 18.55 -19.55 -6.92
CA SER A 124 17.76 -20.79 -6.80
C SER A 124 18.07 -21.77 -7.93
N THR A 125 18.18 -23.04 -7.56
CA THR A 125 18.50 -24.18 -8.44
C THR A 125 17.33 -25.16 -8.62
N ASP A 126 16.26 -25.01 -7.83
CA ASP A 126 15.00 -25.75 -7.96
C ASP A 126 14.03 -25.09 -8.97
N GLU A 127 12.77 -25.53 -8.99
CA GLU A 127 11.73 -24.98 -9.86
C GLU A 127 11.20 -23.60 -9.41
N THR A 128 11.86 -22.87 -8.52
CA THR A 128 11.42 -21.54 -8.07
C THR A 128 11.26 -20.59 -9.26
N GLU A 129 12.27 -20.51 -10.13
CA GLU A 129 12.26 -19.62 -11.29
C GLU A 129 11.09 -19.92 -12.24
N SER A 130 10.91 -21.18 -12.63
CA SER A 130 9.82 -21.57 -13.55
C SER A 130 8.44 -21.29 -12.95
N ARG A 131 8.29 -21.41 -11.63
CA ARG A 131 7.04 -21.09 -10.93
C ARG A 131 6.76 -19.60 -10.88
N VAL A 132 7.76 -18.75 -10.67
CA VAL A 132 7.58 -17.30 -10.74
C VAL A 132 7.22 -16.87 -12.17
N LEU A 133 7.92 -17.41 -13.18
CA LEU A 133 7.71 -17.07 -14.58
C LEU A 133 6.39 -17.63 -15.15
N SER A 134 5.74 -18.56 -14.46
CA SER A 134 4.41 -19.07 -14.86
C SER A 134 3.28 -18.04 -14.70
N PHE A 135 3.50 -16.95 -13.96
CA PHE A 135 2.52 -15.89 -13.80
C PHE A 135 2.63 -14.87 -14.96
N SER A 136 1.55 -14.68 -15.72
CA SER A 136 1.48 -13.69 -16.81
C SER A 136 1.11 -12.27 -16.34
N ASP A 137 1.23 -11.96 -15.05
CA ASP A 137 0.86 -10.65 -14.51
C ASP A 137 1.96 -9.61 -14.79
N PRO A 138 1.66 -8.52 -15.51
CA PRO A 138 2.67 -7.54 -15.94
C PRO A 138 3.30 -6.76 -14.78
N ARG A 139 2.74 -6.84 -13.57
CA ARG A 139 3.32 -6.22 -12.37
C ARG A 139 4.54 -6.97 -11.85
N ILE A 140 4.74 -8.23 -12.27
CA ILE A 140 5.81 -9.10 -11.77
C ILE A 140 7.10 -8.87 -12.56
N ARG A 141 8.21 -8.69 -11.84
CA ARG A 141 9.57 -8.67 -12.36
C ARG A 141 10.39 -9.70 -11.60
N PHE A 142 11.03 -10.61 -12.33
CA PHE A 142 11.94 -11.60 -11.76
C PHE A 142 13.39 -11.20 -12.01
N ILE A 143 14.24 -11.29 -10.99
CA ILE A 143 15.67 -10.98 -11.07
C ILE A 143 16.42 -12.14 -10.41
N LYS A 144 17.42 -12.69 -11.10
CA LYS A 144 18.23 -13.80 -10.58
C LYS A 144 19.67 -13.36 -10.35
N LEU A 145 20.17 -13.61 -9.15
CA LEU A 145 21.56 -13.44 -8.77
C LEU A 145 22.32 -14.78 -8.82
N ASN A 146 23.65 -14.71 -8.82
CA ASN A 146 24.46 -15.83 -8.34
C ASN A 146 24.27 -15.96 -6.83
N HIS A 147 24.27 -17.19 -6.30
CA HIS A 147 24.01 -17.42 -4.88
C HIS A 147 24.99 -16.68 -3.97
N THR A 148 24.45 -15.77 -3.15
CA THR A 148 25.20 -14.94 -2.21
C THR A 148 25.13 -15.47 -0.78
N GLY A 149 24.04 -16.17 -0.43
CA GLY A 149 23.73 -16.60 0.92
C GLY A 149 23.41 -15.43 1.86
N LEU A 150 23.03 -14.27 1.31
CA LEU A 150 22.82 -13.02 2.05
C LEU A 150 21.46 -12.39 1.72
N PRO A 151 20.42 -12.57 2.56
CA PRO A 151 19.10 -11.97 2.35
C PRO A 151 19.15 -10.44 2.17
N ALA A 152 20.06 -9.75 2.85
CA ALA A 152 20.28 -8.32 2.72
C ALA A 152 20.65 -7.90 1.29
N VAL A 153 21.56 -8.63 0.63
CA VAL A 153 21.98 -8.34 -0.76
C VAL A 153 20.80 -8.48 -1.71
N VAL A 154 20.02 -9.54 -1.53
CA VAL A 154 18.84 -9.86 -2.34
C VAL A 154 17.76 -8.78 -2.19
N ARG A 155 17.44 -8.39 -0.95
CA ARG A 155 16.47 -7.33 -0.66
C ARG A 155 16.96 -5.97 -1.14
N ASN A 156 18.25 -5.66 -0.99
CA ASN A 156 18.85 -4.42 -1.46
C ASN A 156 18.79 -4.28 -2.98
N LEU A 157 19.01 -5.37 -3.73
CA LEU A 157 18.80 -5.36 -5.17
C LEU A 157 17.35 -5.02 -5.52
N GLY A 158 16.39 -5.65 -4.84
CA GLY A 158 14.97 -5.32 -4.99
C GLY A 158 14.66 -3.85 -4.69
N ILE A 159 15.27 -3.27 -3.65
CA ILE A 159 15.10 -1.83 -3.32
C ILE A 159 15.71 -0.95 -4.41
N LYS A 160 16.91 -1.26 -4.90
CA LYS A 160 17.58 -0.48 -5.95
C LYS A 160 16.76 -0.48 -7.25
N GLU A 161 16.11 -1.59 -7.56
CA GLU A 161 15.26 -1.78 -8.75
C GLU A 161 13.82 -1.27 -8.60
N SER A 162 13.43 -0.87 -7.38
CA SER A 162 12.09 -0.39 -7.07
C SER A 162 11.82 1.00 -7.67
N ARG A 163 10.58 1.25 -8.11
CA ARG A 163 10.11 2.56 -8.59
C ARG A 163 9.07 3.20 -7.66
N GLY A 164 8.61 2.49 -6.64
CA GLY A 164 7.57 2.91 -5.73
C GLY A 164 7.97 4.05 -4.80
N LYS A 165 7.00 4.90 -4.45
CA LYS A 165 7.10 5.84 -3.32
C LYS A 165 7.29 5.06 -2.01
N TYR A 166 6.68 3.88 -1.95
CA TYR A 166 6.74 2.96 -0.82
C TYR A 166 7.39 1.64 -1.23
N VAL A 167 8.08 1.04 -0.28
CA VAL A 167 8.62 -0.31 -0.38
C VAL A 167 7.97 -1.17 0.70
N ALA A 168 7.57 -2.38 0.34
CA ALA A 168 7.06 -3.39 1.26
C ALA A 168 7.78 -4.72 1.02
N PHE A 169 7.87 -5.56 2.04
CA PHE A 169 8.61 -6.83 1.99
C PHE A 169 7.67 -7.98 2.25
N CYS A 170 7.83 -9.08 1.53
CA CYS A 170 7.17 -10.35 1.82
C CYS A 170 8.18 -11.46 1.64
N ASP A 171 8.29 -12.36 2.61
CA ASP A 171 9.12 -13.54 2.47
C ASP A 171 8.41 -14.57 1.56
N ASP A 172 9.18 -15.49 0.98
CA ASP A 172 8.72 -16.43 -0.04
C ASP A 172 7.91 -17.61 0.52
N ASP A 173 7.69 -17.63 1.82
CA ASP A 173 6.82 -18.56 2.56
C ASP A 173 5.72 -17.87 3.40
N ASP A 174 5.59 -16.54 3.28
CA ASP A 174 4.56 -15.74 3.94
C ASP A 174 3.35 -15.44 3.06
N LEU A 175 2.21 -15.12 3.71
CA LEU A 175 0.97 -14.73 3.06
C LEU A 175 0.50 -13.37 3.58
N TRP A 176 0.08 -12.49 2.67
CA TRP A 176 -0.57 -11.22 3.00
C TRP A 176 -2.09 -11.34 3.00
N LEU A 177 -2.75 -10.62 3.92
CA LEU A 177 -4.18 -10.40 3.86
C LEU A 177 -4.51 -9.37 2.78
N GLN A 178 -5.70 -9.52 2.18
CA GLN A 178 -6.12 -8.83 0.96
C GLN A 178 -6.01 -7.31 1.00
N ASP A 179 -6.24 -6.70 2.17
CA ASP A 179 -6.31 -5.24 2.31
C ASP A 179 -5.06 -4.60 2.91
N LYS A 180 -3.95 -5.35 3.03
CA LYS A 180 -2.72 -4.86 3.65
C LYS A 180 -2.23 -3.56 3.00
N LEU A 181 -2.05 -3.56 1.68
CA LEU A 181 -1.54 -2.38 0.97
C LEU A 181 -2.50 -1.19 1.08
N ALA A 182 -3.80 -1.41 0.93
CA ALA A 182 -4.79 -0.35 1.04
C ALA A 182 -4.78 0.33 2.42
N LYS A 183 -4.76 -0.48 3.50
CA LYS A 183 -4.69 0.00 4.89
C LYS A 183 -3.41 0.78 5.16
N GLN A 184 -2.26 0.25 4.72
CA GLN A 184 -0.97 0.88 4.95
C GLN A 184 -0.79 2.17 4.14
N ILE A 185 -1.25 2.22 2.89
CA ILE A 185 -1.23 3.44 2.07
C ILE A 185 -2.10 4.53 2.69
N ALA A 186 -3.35 4.21 3.06
CA ALA A 186 -4.25 5.16 3.70
C ALA A 186 -3.63 5.77 4.97
N PHE A 187 -3.01 4.93 5.80
CA PHE A 187 -2.28 5.38 6.98
C PHE A 187 -1.06 6.26 6.61
N MET A 188 -0.19 5.79 5.73
CA MET A 188 1.04 6.50 5.39
C MET A 188 0.78 7.83 4.67
N GLU A 189 -0.25 7.95 3.82
CA GLU A 189 -0.61 9.25 3.23
C GLU A 189 -1.20 10.21 4.27
N SER A 190 -1.91 9.71 5.29
CA SER A 190 -2.48 10.53 6.38
C SER A 190 -1.42 11.05 7.36
N TYR A 191 -0.27 10.36 7.47
CA TYR A 191 0.80 10.70 8.41
C TYR A 191 2.15 10.86 7.68
N PRO A 192 2.40 12.04 7.06
CA PRO A 192 3.59 12.28 6.24
C PRO A 192 4.93 12.21 7.00
N ASP A 193 4.89 12.35 8.33
CA ASP A 193 6.03 12.30 9.25
C ASP A 193 6.42 10.88 9.68
N ILE A 194 5.58 9.87 9.43
CA ILE A 194 5.92 8.47 9.64
C ILE A 194 6.81 7.99 8.49
N GLY A 195 7.99 7.45 8.83
CA GLY A 195 8.91 6.86 7.85
C GLY A 195 8.58 5.40 7.54
N LEU A 196 8.11 4.66 8.54
CA LEU A 196 7.78 3.24 8.46
C LEU A 196 6.50 2.94 9.24
N CYS A 197 5.58 2.20 8.61
CA CYS A 197 4.48 1.57 9.31
C CYS A 197 4.56 0.04 9.24
N PHE A 198 3.99 -0.62 10.22
CA PHE A 198 3.87 -2.08 10.27
C PHE A 198 2.59 -2.48 11.01
N GLY A 199 2.22 -3.75 10.94
CA GLY A 199 1.00 -4.27 11.57
C GLY A 199 1.29 -5.45 12.49
N TYR A 200 0.28 -6.28 12.68
CA TYR A 200 0.40 -7.56 13.35
C TYR A 200 0.43 -8.67 12.30
N ALA A 201 1.24 -9.71 12.55
CA ALA A 201 1.18 -10.97 11.82
C ALA A 201 0.60 -12.08 12.72
N THR A 202 -0.02 -13.07 12.11
CA THR A 202 -0.49 -14.29 12.77
C THR A 202 0.25 -15.50 12.22
N MET A 203 0.82 -16.29 13.11
CA MET A 203 1.48 -17.54 12.74
C MET A 203 0.44 -18.57 12.28
N PHE A 204 0.70 -19.25 11.18
CA PHE A 204 -0.16 -20.29 10.65
C PHE A 204 0.66 -21.51 10.22
N GLY A 205 0.00 -22.55 9.70
CA GLY A 205 0.65 -23.81 9.32
C GLY A 205 0.80 -24.80 10.47
N ASP A 206 1.64 -25.80 10.27
CA ASP A 206 1.91 -26.84 11.27
C ASP A 206 3.06 -26.41 12.19
N THR A 207 2.72 -25.55 13.15
CA THR A 207 3.66 -25.00 14.13
C THR A 207 3.01 -24.92 15.50
N ARG A 208 3.81 -25.07 16.56
CA ARG A 208 3.34 -24.90 17.95
C ARG A 208 2.77 -23.51 18.24
N TYR A 209 3.03 -22.54 17.36
CA TYR A 209 2.55 -21.17 17.48
C TYR A 209 1.33 -20.88 16.59
N LYS A 210 0.67 -21.89 16.00
CA LYS A 210 -0.47 -21.69 15.11
C LYS A 210 -1.56 -20.86 15.79
N GLY A 211 -2.02 -19.80 15.13
CA GLY A 211 -3.00 -18.84 15.64
C GLY A 211 -2.43 -17.79 16.59
N VAL A 212 -1.15 -17.88 16.98
CA VAL A 212 -0.51 -16.87 17.82
C VAL A 212 -0.22 -15.64 16.98
N THR A 213 -0.71 -14.49 17.45
CA THR A 213 -0.36 -13.19 16.87
C THR A 213 1.01 -12.77 17.39
N SER A 214 1.86 -12.23 16.51
CA SER A 214 3.22 -11.73 16.81
C SER A 214 3.34 -10.94 18.11
N HIS A 215 2.28 -10.21 18.50
CA HIS A 215 2.19 -9.47 19.76
C HIS A 215 0.74 -9.43 20.26
N SER A 216 0.55 -9.10 21.54
CA SER A 216 -0.77 -8.75 22.07
C SER A 216 -1.40 -7.63 21.26
N PHE A 217 -2.56 -7.92 20.68
CA PHE A 217 -3.29 -6.99 19.84
C PHE A 217 -3.70 -5.74 20.63
N ARG A 218 -3.52 -4.56 20.01
CA ARG A 218 -3.93 -3.27 20.56
C ARG A 218 -4.78 -2.56 19.52
N LYS A 219 -5.92 -2.02 19.96
CA LYS A 219 -6.89 -1.32 19.09
C LYS A 219 -6.45 0.07 18.63
N LYS A 220 -5.28 0.56 19.06
CA LYS A 220 -4.79 1.90 18.77
C LYS A 220 -3.45 1.85 18.04
N VAL A 221 -3.24 2.81 17.16
CA VAL A 221 -1.93 3.09 16.57
C VAL A 221 -0.91 3.26 17.70
N THR A 222 0.25 2.62 17.57
CA THR A 222 1.33 2.69 18.56
C THR A 222 2.57 3.26 17.91
N ILE A 223 3.08 4.39 18.42
CA ILE A 223 4.38 4.92 17.99
C ILE A 223 5.51 4.20 18.72
N PHE A 224 6.54 3.85 17.97
CA PHE A 224 7.76 3.23 18.47
C PHE A 224 8.92 4.20 18.35
N THR A 225 9.66 4.35 19.45
CA THR A 225 10.92 5.08 19.49
C THR A 225 12.07 4.11 19.27
N PHE A 226 13.25 4.63 18.88
CA PHE A 226 14.48 3.84 18.84
C PHE A 226 14.68 3.03 20.13
N LYS A 227 14.59 3.66 21.31
CA LYS A 227 14.77 2.97 22.60
C LYS A 227 13.81 1.79 22.79
N LYS A 228 12.56 1.92 22.33
CA LYS A 228 11.57 0.87 22.45
C LYS A 228 11.85 -0.30 21.51
N LEU A 229 12.23 -0.01 20.27
CA LEU A 229 12.61 -1.05 19.31
C LEU A 229 13.91 -1.72 19.73
N PHE A 230 14.90 -0.96 20.21
CA PHE A 230 16.18 -1.48 20.67
C PHE A 230 16.04 -2.51 21.80
N LEU A 231 15.03 -2.37 22.65
CA LEU A 231 14.73 -3.31 23.72
C LEU A 231 13.87 -4.49 23.26
N PHE A 232 13.12 -4.35 22.16
CA PHE A 232 12.14 -5.32 21.70
C PHE A 232 12.06 -5.33 20.18
N ASN A 233 12.55 -6.41 19.55
CA ASN A 233 12.36 -6.64 18.12
C ASN A 233 10.88 -6.94 17.83
N ALA A 234 10.12 -5.87 17.60
CA ALA A 234 8.66 -5.91 17.57
C ALA A 234 8.07 -5.94 16.15
N ILE A 235 8.91 -5.94 15.11
CA ILE A 235 8.50 -5.69 13.72
C ILE A 235 8.74 -6.93 12.86
N PRO A 236 7.70 -7.75 12.60
CA PRO A 236 7.80 -8.79 11.59
C PRO A 236 7.97 -8.17 10.20
N CYS A 237 9.00 -8.58 9.46
CA CYS A 237 9.39 -7.99 8.18
C CYS A 237 8.24 -7.94 7.16
N LEU A 238 7.47 -9.03 7.01
CA LEU A 238 6.33 -9.11 6.09
C LEU A 238 5.29 -8.00 6.27
N THR A 239 5.17 -7.46 7.50
CA THR A 239 4.15 -6.47 7.83
C THR A 239 4.58 -5.04 7.48
N VAL A 240 5.83 -4.83 7.05
CA VAL A 240 6.41 -3.51 6.86
C VAL A 240 5.92 -2.85 5.56
N MET A 241 5.66 -1.55 5.66
CA MET A 241 5.68 -0.61 4.54
C MET A 241 6.50 0.62 4.96
N VAL A 242 7.50 0.95 4.16
CA VAL A 242 8.44 2.03 4.43
C VAL A 242 8.49 3.01 3.25
N ARG A 243 8.67 4.30 3.52
CA ARG A 243 8.92 5.27 2.45
C ARG A 243 10.28 4.99 1.84
N LYS A 244 10.36 4.93 0.51
CA LYS A 244 11.64 4.69 -0.18
C LYS A 244 12.71 5.72 0.21
N ARG A 245 12.34 7.00 0.33
CA ARG A 245 13.24 8.07 0.81
C ARG A 245 13.87 7.82 2.18
N CYS A 246 13.20 7.07 3.07
CA CYS A 246 13.74 6.74 4.39
C CYS A 246 14.80 5.64 4.28
N LEU A 247 14.62 4.67 3.39
CA LEU A 247 15.64 3.66 3.07
C LEU A 247 16.88 4.32 2.46
N GLU A 248 16.69 5.24 1.52
CA GLU A 248 17.78 5.98 0.87
C GLU A 248 18.57 6.83 1.88
N ALA A 249 17.88 7.45 2.85
CA ALA A 249 18.52 8.33 3.83
C ALA A 249 19.36 7.58 4.89
N VAL A 250 18.97 6.37 5.27
CA VAL A 250 19.63 5.61 6.35
C VAL A 250 20.64 4.58 5.86
N GLY A 251 20.75 4.40 4.53
CA GLY A 251 21.35 3.23 3.92
C GLY A 251 20.40 2.03 3.98
N PHE A 252 20.45 1.16 2.98
CA PHE A 252 19.55 0.00 2.88
C PHE A 252 19.87 -1.08 3.94
N PHE A 253 19.56 -2.35 3.72
CA PHE A 253 19.98 -3.42 4.64
C PHE A 253 21.50 -3.50 4.72
N ASP A 254 22.05 -3.80 5.90
CA ASP A 254 23.49 -4.05 6.04
C ASP A 254 23.84 -5.41 5.40
N GLU A 255 24.75 -5.38 4.43
CA GLU A 255 25.19 -6.56 3.68
C GLU A 255 26.34 -7.31 4.38
N ASN A 256 26.75 -6.89 5.60
CA ASN A 256 27.78 -7.59 6.37
C ASN A 256 27.36 -9.05 6.64
N PRO A 257 28.17 -10.04 6.18
CA PRO A 257 27.92 -11.46 6.41
C PRO A 257 27.76 -11.87 7.88
N GLU A 258 28.23 -11.08 8.84
CA GLU A 258 28.03 -11.35 10.27
C GLU A 258 26.56 -11.24 10.69
N PHE A 259 25.72 -10.53 9.94
CA PHE A 259 24.26 -10.45 10.16
C PHE A 259 23.46 -11.62 9.58
N ARG A 260 24.12 -12.67 9.02
CA ARG A 260 23.47 -13.86 8.43
C ARG A 260 22.45 -14.56 9.33
N GLN A 261 22.46 -14.32 10.63
CA GLN A 261 21.57 -14.96 11.62
C GLN A 261 20.28 -14.15 11.88
N ALA A 262 19.64 -13.62 10.84
CA ALA A 262 18.31 -12.99 10.88
C ALA A 262 18.22 -11.72 11.76
N ALA A 263 19.17 -10.80 11.59
CA ALA A 263 19.17 -9.52 12.30
C ALA A 263 19.27 -8.31 11.36
N GLU A 264 19.33 -8.53 10.05
CA GLU A 264 19.49 -7.48 9.05
C GLU A 264 18.29 -6.52 8.98
N ASP A 265 17.08 -7.05 9.20
CA ASP A 265 15.86 -6.26 9.23
C ASP A 265 15.78 -5.42 10.50
N TYR A 266 16.12 -6.02 11.64
CA TYR A 266 16.14 -5.36 12.93
C TYR A 266 17.12 -4.18 12.96
N ASP A 267 18.33 -4.34 12.44
CA ASP A 267 19.29 -3.24 12.26
C ASP A 267 18.68 -2.08 11.44
N LEU A 268 18.09 -2.38 10.29
CA LEU A 268 17.49 -1.37 9.42
C LEU A 268 16.35 -0.63 10.11
N TRP A 269 15.47 -1.34 10.82
CA TRP A 269 14.38 -0.73 11.58
C TRP A 269 14.89 0.20 12.68
N LEU A 270 15.98 -0.19 13.36
CA LEU A 270 16.63 0.66 14.35
C LEU A 270 17.22 1.92 13.74
N ARG A 271 17.93 1.83 12.60
CA ARG A 271 18.47 3.01 11.90
C ARG A 271 17.37 3.96 11.43
N ILE A 272 16.26 3.43 10.91
CA ILE A 272 15.08 4.24 10.57
C ILE A 272 14.52 4.93 11.81
N ALA A 273 14.34 4.21 12.92
CA ALA A 273 13.74 4.74 14.14
C ALA A 273 14.59 5.79 14.87
N ARG A 274 15.88 5.94 14.51
CA ARG A 274 16.74 7.04 15.01
C ARG A 274 16.40 8.38 14.38
N ILE A 275 15.82 8.39 13.17
CA ILE A 275 15.62 9.61 12.37
C ILE A 275 14.13 9.86 12.11
N TYR A 276 13.35 8.80 11.93
CA TYR A 276 11.93 8.87 11.56
C TYR A 276 11.05 8.20 12.60
N LYS A 277 9.79 8.63 12.65
CA LYS A 277 8.78 7.97 13.47
C LYS A 277 8.40 6.63 12.83
N VAL A 278 8.28 5.62 13.68
CA VAL A 278 7.83 4.27 13.32
C VAL A 278 6.49 4.00 14.00
N ALA A 279 5.51 3.50 13.26
CA ALA A 279 4.16 3.28 13.77
C ALA A 279 3.67 1.85 13.52
N ARG A 280 3.05 1.24 14.53
CA ARG A 280 2.23 0.05 14.34
C ARG A 280 0.77 0.45 14.18
N ILE A 281 0.14 0.01 13.09
CA ILE A 281 -1.30 0.16 12.88
C ILE A 281 -2.06 -0.99 13.57
N PRO A 282 -3.30 -0.77 14.04
CA PRO A 282 -4.07 -1.76 14.80
C PRO A 282 -4.72 -2.81 13.88
N GLU A 283 -3.94 -3.38 12.97
CA GLU A 283 -4.40 -4.26 11.91
C GLU A 283 -3.56 -5.53 11.87
N ILE A 284 -4.21 -6.68 11.68
CA ILE A 284 -3.54 -7.90 11.22
C ILE A 284 -3.44 -7.76 9.69
N LEU A 285 -2.23 -7.95 9.16
CA LEU A 285 -1.87 -7.65 7.77
C LEU A 285 -1.39 -8.89 7.02
#